data_AF-A0A537UDX4-F1
#
_entry.id   AF-A0A537UDX4-F1
#
_cell.length_a   1.000
_cell.length_b   1.000
_cell.length_c   1.000
_cell.angle_alpha   90.00
_cell.angle_beta   90.00
_cell.angle_gamma   90.00
#
_symmetry.space_group_name_H-M   'P 1'
#
loop_
_entity.id
_entity.type
_entity.pdbx_description
1 polymer ?
#
loop_
_entity_poly.entity_id
_entity_poly.type
_entity_poly.pdbx_seq_one_letter_code
_entity_poly.pdbx_strand_id
1 'polypeptide(L)'
;MSMLTRKDVTALFGELDDVVIAKIIATGATPDELAEAHAWLTNDEPLMNAGRPLPSGRVARLVDIFAAIKEEEEQEEVVRQG
;
A
#
# COMPACT_ATOMS: atom_id res chain seq x y z
N MET A 1 20.45 -4.49 -1.89
CA MET A 1 19.01 -4.48 -1.58
C MET A 1 18.83 -3.78 -0.25
N SER A 2 18.23 -2.59 -0.27
CA SER A 2 17.92 -1.86 0.96
C SER A 2 16.68 -2.49 1.60
N MET A 3 16.73 -2.73 2.91
CA MET A 3 15.55 -3.13 3.67
C MET A 3 14.55 -2.00 3.68
N LEU A 4 13.27 -2.34 3.55
CA LEU A 4 12.18 -1.38 3.72
C LEU A 4 12.18 -0.84 5.13
N THR A 5 12.15 0.48 5.27
CA THR A 5 12.09 1.15 6.56
C THR A 5 10.79 1.92 6.71
N ARG A 6 10.47 2.29 7.96
CA ARG A 6 9.36 3.19 8.27
C ARG A 6 9.38 4.47 7.42
N LYS A 7 10.57 5.04 7.22
CA LYS A 7 10.72 6.28 6.44
C LYS A 7 10.31 6.10 4.99
N ASP A 8 10.62 4.96 4.38
CA ASP A 8 10.23 4.66 2.99
C ASP A 8 8.72 4.56 2.86
N VAL A 9 8.07 3.91 3.84
CA VAL A 9 6.61 3.79 3.92
C VAL A 9 5.97 5.17 4.04
N THR A 10 6.42 5.98 5.01
CA THR A 10 5.82 7.30 5.26
C THR A 10 6.13 8.31 4.16
N ALA A 11 7.23 8.15 3.43
CA ALA A 11 7.58 9.04 2.32
C ALA A 11 6.63 8.89 1.12
N LEU A 12 6.07 7.69 0.91
CA LEU A 12 5.14 7.40 -0.17
C LEU A 12 3.69 7.60 0.26
N PHE A 13 3.29 7.02 1.39
CA PHE A 13 1.89 6.97 1.81
C PHE A 13 1.51 8.04 2.85
N GLY A 14 2.47 8.83 3.33
CA GLY A 14 2.23 9.80 4.39
C GLY A 14 2.23 9.17 5.78
N GLU A 15 1.57 9.82 6.73
CA GLU A 15 1.48 9.31 8.10
C GLU A 15 0.54 8.11 8.14
N LEU A 16 1.08 6.96 8.51
CA LEU A 16 0.34 5.70 8.69
C LEU A 16 0.56 5.19 10.10
N ASP A 17 -0.40 4.41 10.58
CA ASP A 17 -0.29 3.74 11.88
C ASP A 17 0.96 2.84 11.96
N ASP A 18 1.60 2.87 13.12
CA ASP A 18 2.75 2.01 13.45
C ASP A 18 2.48 0.53 13.16
N VAL A 19 1.25 0.08 13.43
CA VAL A 19 0.81 -1.30 13.19
C VAL A 19 0.79 -1.63 11.70
N VAL A 20 0.31 -0.71 10.87
CA VAL A 20 0.30 -0.83 9.41
C VAL A 20 1.72 -0.89 8.87
N ILE A 21 2.56 0.05 9.31
CA ILE A 21 3.97 0.12 8.90
C ILE A 21 4.71 -1.18 9.27
N ALA A 22 4.48 -1.71 10.47
CA ALA A 22 5.07 -2.97 10.90
C ALA A 22 4.62 -4.16 10.03
N LYS A 23 3.33 -4.23 9.66
CA LYS A 23 2.82 -5.27 8.74
C LYS A 23 3.48 -5.20 7.37
N ILE A 24 3.66 -3.99 6.81
CA ILE A 24 4.30 -3.76 5.53
C ILE A 24 5.78 -4.19 5.59
N ILE A 25 6.52 -3.78 6.61
CA ILE A 25 7.93 -4.18 6.79
C ILE A 25 8.04 -5.70 6.97
N ALA A 26 7.11 -6.31 7.70
CA ALA A 26 7.07 -7.76 7.90
C ALA A 26 6.80 -8.56 6.61
N THR A 27 6.28 -7.94 5.54
CA THR A 27 6.17 -8.59 4.22
C THR A 27 7.53 -8.91 3.60
N GLY A 28 8.61 -8.28 4.09
CA GLY A 28 9.94 -8.41 3.49
C GLY A 28 10.02 -7.82 2.09
N ALA A 29 9.15 -6.86 1.78
CA ALA A 29 9.23 -6.07 0.56
C ALA A 29 10.42 -5.12 0.60
N THR A 30 10.80 -4.65 -0.58
CA THR A 30 11.81 -3.63 -0.80
C THR A 30 11.18 -2.27 -1.07
N PRO A 31 11.93 -1.16 -0.92
CA PRO A 31 11.43 0.18 -1.25
C PRO A 31 10.94 0.30 -2.70
N ASP A 32 11.55 -0.44 -3.63
CA ASP A 32 11.17 -0.47 -5.05
C ASP A 32 9.78 -1.10 -5.24
N GLU A 33 9.55 -2.26 -4.59
CA GLU A 33 8.25 -2.94 -4.59
C GLU A 33 7.16 -2.09 -3.90
N LEU A 34 7.52 -1.32 -2.87
CA LEU A 34 6.61 -0.39 -2.22
C LEU A 34 6.23 0.77 -3.15
N ALA A 35 7.20 1.34 -3.87
CA ALA A 35 6.95 2.41 -4.83
C ALA A 35 6.05 1.93 -5.98
N GLU A 36 6.24 0.69 -6.43
CA GLU A 36 5.36 0.08 -7.43
C GLU A 36 3.94 -0.09 -6.90
N ALA A 37 3.76 -0.62 -5.69
CA ALA A 37 2.44 -0.74 -5.06
C ALA A 37 1.76 0.62 -4.88
N HIS A 38 2.51 1.65 -4.49
CA HIS A 38 2.00 3.02 -4.38
C HIS A 38 1.52 3.55 -5.74
N ALA A 39 2.27 3.32 -6.82
CA ALA A 39 1.86 3.71 -8.17
C ALA A 39 0.55 3.02 -8.59
N TRP A 40 0.34 1.76 -8.19
CA TRP A 40 -0.92 1.04 -8.43
C TRP A 40 -2.11 1.64 -7.68
N LEU A 41 -1.90 2.07 -6.44
CA LEU A 41 -2.98 2.61 -5.59
C LEU A 41 -3.32 4.08 -5.89
N THR A 42 -2.40 4.82 -6.51
CA THR A 42 -2.57 6.26 -6.81
C THR A 42 -2.99 6.57 -8.24
N ASN A 43 -2.86 5.62 -9.16
CA ASN A 43 -3.36 5.82 -10.52
C ASN A 43 -4.88 5.65 -10.55
N ASP A 44 -5.57 6.73 -10.95
CA ASP A 44 -7.03 6.82 -11.07
C ASP A 44 -7.55 6.00 -12.27
N GLU A 45 -6.76 5.90 -13.34
CA GLU A 45 -6.96 4.92 -14.40
C GLU A 45 -6.23 3.61 -14.07
N PRO A 46 -6.87 2.44 -14.23
CA PRO A 46 -6.18 1.17 -14.05
C PRO A 46 -4.88 1.15 -14.88
N LEU A 47 -3.72 0.95 -14.24
CA LEU A 47 -2.45 0.71 -14.95
C LEU A 47 -2.56 -0.45 -15.97
N MET A 48 -3.57 -1.30 -15.79
CA MET A 48 -4.02 -2.31 -16.75
C MET A 48 -4.40 -1.71 -18.13
N ASN A 49 -5.03 -0.53 -18.18
CA ASN A 49 -5.33 0.21 -19.42
C ASN A 49 -4.05 0.77 -20.07
N ALA A 50 -3.01 1.07 -19.28
CA ALA A 50 -1.68 1.44 -19.78
C ALA A 50 -0.85 0.23 -20.26
N GLY A 51 -1.43 -0.98 -20.27
CA GLY A 51 -0.76 -2.21 -20.70
C GLY A 51 0.25 -2.77 -19.70
N ARG A 52 0.25 -2.31 -18.44
CA ARG A 52 1.07 -2.95 -17.40
C ARG A 52 0.42 -4.27 -16.94
N PRO A 53 1.22 -5.33 -16.72
CA PRO A 53 0.75 -6.54 -16.09
C PRO A 53 0.31 -6.24 -14.64
N LEU A 54 -0.73 -6.94 -14.18
CA LEU A 54 -1.19 -6.85 -12.78
C LEU A 54 -0.02 -7.02 -11.81
N PRO A 55 -0.05 -6.33 -10.65
CA PRO A 55 0.98 -6.51 -9.64
C PRO A 55 0.98 -7.98 -9.23
N SER A 56 2.18 -8.54 -9.03
CA SER A 56 2.35 -9.96 -8.67
C SER A 56 3.34 -10.12 -7.52
N GLY A 57 3.29 -11.26 -6.84
CA GLY A 57 4.17 -11.56 -5.71
C GLY A 57 3.99 -10.59 -4.54
N ARG A 58 5.08 -9.94 -4.11
CA ARG A 58 5.06 -9.02 -2.96
C ARG A 58 4.33 -7.71 -3.26
N VAL A 59 4.42 -7.18 -4.48
CA VAL A 59 3.72 -5.95 -4.88
C VAL A 59 2.21 -6.13 -4.77
N ALA A 60 1.68 -7.26 -5.26
CA ALA A 60 0.25 -7.59 -5.13
C ALA A 60 -0.19 -7.60 -3.67
N ARG A 61 0.59 -8.25 -2.82
CA ARG A 61 0.29 -8.35 -1.39
C ARG A 61 0.30 -6.99 -0.69
N LEU A 62 1.19 -6.08 -1.09
CA LEU A 62 1.18 -4.71 -0.57
C LEU A 62 -0.08 -3.97 -0.99
N VAL A 63 -0.45 -4.04 -2.27
CA VAL A 63 -1.68 -3.43 -2.79
C VAL A 63 -2.91 -3.93 -2.02
N ASP A 64 -3.02 -5.24 -1.79
CA ASP A 64 -4.12 -5.84 -1.03
C ASP A 64 -4.17 -5.34 0.42
N ILE A 65 -3.02 -5.23 1.10
CA ILE A 65 -2.95 -4.72 2.48
C ILE A 65 -3.45 -3.28 2.55
N PHE A 66 -3.01 -2.42 1.63
CA PHE A 66 -3.42 -1.02 1.61
C PHE A 66 -4.89 -0.84 1.20
N ALA A 67 -5.39 -1.64 0.26
CA ALA A 67 -6.80 -1.65 -0.11
C ALA A 67 -7.67 -2.03 1.09
N ALA A 68 -7.31 -3.09 1.82
CA ALA A 68 -8.02 -3.51 3.02
C ALA A 68 -8.01 -2.43 4.12
N ILE A 69 -6.88 -1.74 4.32
CA ILE A 69 -6.80 -0.66 5.32
C ILE A 69 -7.69 0.52 4.94
N LYS A 70 -7.65 0.97 3.68
CA LYS A 70 -8.53 2.06 3.22
C LYS A 70 -10.01 1.70 3.40
N GLU A 71 -10.38 0.47 3.04
CA GLU A 71 -11.73 -0.03 3.26
C GLU A 71 -12.08 -0.02 4.76
N GLU A 72 -11.20 -0.53 5.64
CA GLU A 72 -11.39 -0.51 7.10
C GLU A 72 -11.55 0.92 7.65
N GLU A 73 -10.74 1.89 7.18
CA GLU A 73 -10.84 3.30 7.58
C GLU A 73 -12.14 3.96 7.12
N GLU A 74 -12.58 3.72 5.88
CA GLU A 74 -13.88 4.17 5.36
C GLU A 74 -15.04 3.54 6.15
N GLN A 75 -14.93 2.25 6.50
CA GLN A 75 -15.94 1.56 7.28
C GLN A 75 -16.00 2.07 8.73
N GLU A 76 -14.89 2.49 9.32
CA GLU A 76 -14.87 3.09 10.66
C GLU A 76 -15.43 4.53 10.66
N GLU A 77 -15.25 5.29 9.57
CA GLU A 77 -15.85 6.61 9.39
C GLU A 77 -17.39 6.55 9.37
N VAL A 78 -17.98 5.62 8.61
CA VAL A 78 -19.45 5.47 8.53
C VAL A 78 -20.08 5.03 9.85
N VAL A 79 -19.36 4.30 10.70
CA VAL A 79 -19.83 3.86 12.02
C VAL A 79 -19.80 5.01 13.04
N ARG A 80 -18.84 5.93 12.94
CA ARG A 80 -18.76 7.11 13.83
C ARG A 80 -19.79 8.20 13.47
N GLN A 81 -20.34 8.16 12.26
CA GLN A 81 -21.32 9.12 11.76
C GLN A 81 -22.78 8.65 11.88
N GLY A 82 -23.01 7.45 12.45
CA GLY A 82 -24.34 6.85 12.69
C GLY A 82 -24.91 7.09 14.07
#